data_AF-T0L0D6-F1
#
_entry.id   AF-T0L0D6-F1
#
_cell.length_a   1.000
_cell.length_b   1.000
_cell.length_c   1.000
_cell.angle_alpha   90.00
_cell.angle_beta   90.00
_cell.angle_gamma   90.00
#
_symmetry.space_group_name_H-M   'P 1'
#
loop_
_entity.id
_entity.type
_entity.pdbx_description
1 polymer ?
#
loop_
_entity_poly.entity_id
_entity_poly.type
_entity_poly.pdbx_seq_one_letter_code
_entity_poly.pdbx_strand_id
1 'polypeptide(L)'
;MNKKDLKKIEQELIKEKNWEYFGEVDKTKRPLNSLLNKKDLSYTVNDKPEPISAKQNNEIYKMTIQRLREGTFDNYNFEFTEEENQEIEKNDDEKFEDIEDIELLYNDIEGLLLSISDFGRFGYMPDTKFVVKKKVEIKTNRKSIKSLQNIKNVTVLQKK
;
A
#
# COMPACT_ATOMS: atom_id res chain seq x y z
N MET A 1 17.99 46.24 -55.62
CA MET A 1 17.94 44.76 -55.48
C MET A 1 18.48 44.15 -56.76
N ASN A 2 19.47 43.27 -56.67
CA ASN A 2 20.03 42.64 -57.88
C ASN A 2 19.04 41.60 -58.42
N LYS A 3 18.93 41.47 -59.75
CA LYS A 3 18.07 40.43 -60.39
C LYS A 3 18.39 39.01 -59.93
N LYS A 4 19.62 38.76 -59.47
CA LYS A 4 20.03 37.47 -58.89
C LYS A 4 19.38 37.20 -57.53
N ASP A 5 19.10 38.23 -56.75
CA ASP A 5 18.47 38.10 -55.43
C ASP A 5 16.97 37.83 -55.58
N LEU A 6 16.31 38.50 -56.54
CA LEU A 6 14.91 38.24 -56.88
C LEU A 6 14.67 36.79 -57.32
N LYS A 7 15.52 36.27 -58.22
CA LYS A 7 15.42 34.86 -58.66
C LYS A 7 15.61 33.86 -57.52
N LYS A 8 16.45 34.17 -56.52
CA LYS A 8 16.63 33.30 -55.34
C LYS A 8 15.39 33.30 -54.45
N ILE A 9 14.81 34.47 -54.22
CA ILE A 9 13.58 34.61 -53.43
C ILE A 9 12.42 33.88 -54.12
N GLU A 10 12.25 34.05 -55.44
CA GLU A 10 11.23 33.33 -56.22
C GLU A 10 11.39 31.81 -56.09
N GLN A 11 12.62 31.30 -56.17
CA GLN A 11 12.90 29.88 -55.97
C GLN A 11 12.59 29.41 -54.54
N GLU A 12 12.84 30.23 -53.52
CA GLU A 12 12.52 29.90 -52.13
C GLU A 12 11.02 29.88 -51.87
N LEU A 13 10.24 30.75 -52.53
CA LEU A 13 8.78 30.79 -52.41
C LEU A 13 8.09 29.60 -53.09
N ILE A 14 8.69 29.04 -54.14
CA ILE A 14 8.16 27.89 -54.87
C ILE A 14 8.52 26.56 -54.18
N LYS A 15 9.61 26.53 -53.40
CA LYS A 15 10.02 25.33 -52.67
C LYS A 15 8.98 24.91 -51.64
N GLU A 16 8.92 23.61 -51.39
CA GLU A 16 8.10 23.07 -50.32
C GLU A 16 8.51 23.68 -48.98
N LYS A 17 7.51 24.08 -48.19
CA LYS A 17 7.75 24.65 -46.86
C LYS A 17 8.40 23.61 -45.97
N ASN A 18 9.34 24.06 -45.15
CA ASN A 18 9.93 23.21 -44.13
C ASN A 18 8.84 22.76 -43.12
N TRP A 19 8.96 21.54 -42.59
CA TRP A 19 7.96 20.95 -41.67
C TRP A 19 7.68 21.85 -40.46
N GLU A 20 8.67 22.65 -40.05
CA GLU A 20 8.63 23.59 -38.93
C GLU A 20 7.59 24.71 -39.09
N TYR A 21 7.24 25.04 -40.33
CA TYR A 21 6.29 26.11 -40.66
C TYR A 21 4.85 25.63 -40.78
N PHE A 22 4.58 24.34 -40.54
CA PHE A 22 3.23 23.78 -40.47
C PHE A 22 2.75 23.76 -39.01
N GLY A 23 1.49 24.13 -38.78
CA GLY A 23 0.91 24.15 -37.43
C GLY A 23 0.74 22.74 -36.83
N GLU A 24 0.33 21.77 -37.66
CA GLU A 24 0.05 20.39 -37.23
C GLU A 24 1.02 19.41 -37.92
N VAL A 25 2.08 19.04 -37.20
CA VAL A 25 3.14 18.17 -37.70
C VAL A 25 3.12 16.82 -36.99
N ASP A 26 2.71 15.79 -37.73
CA ASP A 26 2.79 14.41 -37.28
C ASP A 26 4.22 13.87 -37.28
N LYS A 27 4.44 12.77 -36.56
CA LYS A 27 5.72 12.06 -36.53
C LYS A 27 6.25 11.64 -37.92
N THR A 28 5.35 11.44 -38.89
CA THR A 28 5.67 11.05 -40.27
C THR A 28 6.06 12.22 -41.16
N LYS A 29 5.62 13.44 -40.82
CA LYS A 29 5.85 14.66 -41.61
C LYS A 29 7.19 15.34 -41.28
N ARG A 30 7.87 14.89 -40.22
CA ARG A 30 9.17 15.42 -39.78
C ARG A 30 10.25 14.34 -39.79
N PRO A 31 11.54 14.71 -39.98
CA PRO A 31 12.65 13.77 -39.85
C PRO A 31 12.75 13.16 -38.45
N LEU A 32 13.29 11.94 -38.37
CA LEU A 32 13.54 11.23 -37.12
C LEU A 32 14.46 12.06 -36.20
N ASN A 33 14.15 12.11 -34.91
CA ASN A 33 14.94 12.82 -33.87
C ASN A 33 15.15 14.32 -34.12
N SER A 34 14.41 14.93 -35.06
CA SER A 34 14.50 16.36 -35.39
C SER A 34 14.26 17.29 -34.19
N LEU A 35 13.44 16.87 -33.22
CA LEU A 35 13.17 17.65 -32.01
C LEU A 35 14.37 17.73 -31.05
N LEU A 36 15.27 16.73 -31.03
CA LEU A 36 16.41 16.72 -30.10
C LEU A 36 17.46 17.78 -30.46
N ASN A 37 17.58 18.09 -31.76
CA ASN A 37 18.56 19.04 -32.26
C ASN A 37 18.05 20.50 -32.20
N LYS A 38 16.76 20.70 -31.96
CA LYS A 38 16.17 22.03 -31.84
C LYS A 38 16.21 22.50 -30.38
N LYS A 39 16.92 23.60 -30.13
CA LYS A 39 17.04 24.20 -28.80
C LYS A 39 15.86 25.09 -28.40
N ASP A 40 15.04 25.54 -29.36
CA ASP A 40 14.12 26.67 -29.16
C ASP A 40 12.63 26.31 -29.19
N LEU A 41 12.24 25.09 -28.81
CA LEU A 41 10.81 24.78 -28.58
C LEU A 41 10.43 25.11 -27.15
N SER A 42 9.60 26.14 -26.99
CA SER A 42 8.97 26.48 -25.71
C SER A 42 7.64 25.73 -25.59
N TYR A 43 7.48 24.98 -24.51
CA TYR A 43 6.25 24.26 -24.19
C TYR A 43 5.97 24.33 -22.68
N THR A 44 4.69 24.28 -22.31
CA THR A 44 4.25 24.23 -20.92
C THR A 44 4.31 22.81 -20.39
N VAL A 45 4.81 22.63 -19.16
CA VAL A 45 4.82 21.34 -18.45
C VAL A 45 3.86 21.48 -17.28
N ASN A 46 2.92 20.53 -17.13
CA ASN A 46 1.89 20.59 -16.09
C ASN A 46 2.49 20.53 -14.69
N ASP A 47 3.31 19.50 -14.42
CA ASP A 47 3.98 19.34 -13.13
C ASP A 47 5.43 18.96 -13.36
N LYS A 48 6.36 19.76 -12.81
CA LYS A 48 7.77 19.39 -12.77
C LYS A 48 8.04 18.73 -11.42
N PRO A 49 8.49 17.47 -11.37
CA PRO A 49 8.95 16.89 -10.11
C PRO A 49 10.13 17.72 -9.60
N GLU A 50 9.99 18.32 -8.43
CA GLU A 50 11.09 19.02 -7.78
C GLU A 50 12.14 17.99 -7.34
N PRO A 51 13.38 18.09 -7.83
CA PRO A 51 14.43 17.18 -7.38
C PRO A 51 14.78 17.48 -5.92
N ILE A 52 14.91 16.44 -5.10
CA ILE A 52 15.34 16.60 -3.71
C ILE A 52 16.77 17.12 -3.69
N SER A 53 16.93 18.35 -3.20
CA SER A 53 18.22 19.00 -3.02
C SER A 53 18.99 18.40 -1.85
N ALA A 54 20.32 18.43 -1.91
CA ALA A 54 21.18 18.09 -0.78
C ALA A 54 20.84 18.90 0.49
N LYS A 55 20.33 20.13 0.34
CA LYS A 55 19.85 20.95 1.46
C LYS A 55 18.64 20.33 2.15
N GLN A 56 17.66 19.84 1.37
CA GLN A 56 16.46 19.17 1.90
C GLN A 56 16.84 17.86 2.60
N ASN A 57 17.77 17.08 2.05
CA ASN A 57 18.27 15.87 2.71
C ASN A 57 18.92 16.16 4.07
N ASN A 58 19.72 17.21 4.16
CA ASN A 58 20.35 17.60 5.42
C ASN A 58 19.32 18.06 6.46
N GLU A 59 18.24 18.70 6.02
CA GLU A 59 17.13 19.13 6.88
C GLU A 59 16.33 17.94 7.41
N ILE A 60 16.00 16.99 6.53
CA ILE A 60 15.37 15.72 6.91
C ILE A 60 16.23 15.01 7.95
N TYR A 61 17.54 14.89 7.73
CA TYR A 61 18.46 14.23 8.66
C TYR A 61 18.48 14.89 10.04
N LYS A 62 18.49 16.23 10.10
CA LYS A 62 18.43 16.99 11.35
C LYS A 62 17.13 16.73 12.10
N MET A 63 16.00 16.78 11.40
CA MET A 63 14.68 16.49 11.99
C MET A 63 14.62 15.07 12.55
N THR A 64 15.12 14.09 11.81
CA THR A 64 15.13 12.68 12.26
C THR A 64 15.95 12.50 13.53
N ILE A 65 17.14 13.12 13.62
CA ILE A 65 17.95 13.08 14.85
C ILE A 65 17.21 13.73 16.02
N GLN A 66 16.56 14.88 15.78
CA GLN A 66 15.82 15.59 16.81
C GLN A 66 14.68 14.73 17.35
N ARG A 67 13.84 14.16 16.49
CA ARG A 67 12.73 13.27 16.91
C ARG A 67 13.22 12.03 17.65
N LEU A 68 14.36 11.47 17.23
CA LEU A 68 14.98 10.34 17.94
C LEU A 68 15.43 10.73 19.35
N ARG A 69 15.95 11.95 19.55
CA ARG A 69 16.32 12.47 20.87
C ARG A 69 15.09 12.75 21.75
N GLU A 70 14.03 13.28 21.15
CA GLU A 70 12.78 13.62 21.85
C GLU A 70 11.89 12.40 22.11
N GLY A 71 12.09 11.29 21.39
CA GLY A 71 11.27 10.09 21.50
C GLY A 71 9.85 10.27 20.94
N THR A 72 9.62 11.31 20.14
CA THR A 72 8.32 11.68 19.58
C THR A 72 8.06 10.93 18.28
N PHE A 73 7.47 9.74 18.39
CA PHE A 73 7.07 8.91 17.25
C PHE A 73 5.55 8.80 17.17
N ASP A 74 5.02 9.00 15.98
CA ASP A 74 3.60 8.89 15.66
C ASP A 74 3.16 7.42 15.51
N ASN A 75 3.71 6.51 16.33
CA ASN A 75 3.41 5.09 16.26
C ASN A 75 2.00 4.81 16.79
N TYR A 76 1.31 3.87 16.15
CA TYR A 76 0.05 3.35 16.65
C TYR A 76 0.28 2.48 17.89
N ASN A 77 -0.46 2.74 18.97
CA ASN A 77 -0.42 1.89 20.16
C ASN A 77 -1.46 0.77 20.00
N PHE A 78 -0.99 -0.47 20.10
CA PHE A 78 -1.88 -1.63 20.17
C PHE A 78 -2.23 -1.88 21.64
N GLU A 79 -3.50 -1.76 21.99
CA GLU A 79 -4.03 -2.24 23.26
C GLU A 79 -4.28 -3.75 23.13
N PHE A 80 -3.38 -4.55 23.71
CA PHE A 80 -3.65 -5.96 23.89
C PHE A 80 -4.46 -6.11 25.18
N THR A 81 -5.72 -6.52 25.05
CA THR A 81 -6.48 -7.02 26.18
C THR A 81 -5.88 -8.39 26.53
N GLU A 82 -5.17 -8.48 27.64
CA GLU A 82 -4.82 -9.78 28.21
C GLU A 82 -6.13 -10.41 28.67
N GLU A 83 -6.66 -11.34 27.87
CA GLU A 83 -7.68 -12.28 28.37
C GLU A 83 -7.00 -13.06 29.51
N GLU A 84 -7.31 -12.68 30.75
CA GLU A 84 -7.01 -13.50 31.91
C GLU A 84 -7.65 -14.86 31.66
N ASN A 85 -6.84 -15.84 31.27
CA ASN A 85 -7.21 -17.23 31.39
C ASN A 85 -7.31 -17.50 32.89
N GLN A 86 -8.46 -17.16 33.47
CA GLN A 86 -8.84 -17.70 34.76
C GLN A 86 -8.84 -19.22 34.57
N GLU A 87 -7.81 -19.88 35.09
CA GLU A 87 -7.82 -21.31 35.30
C GLU A 87 -9.01 -21.57 36.24
N ILE A 88 -10.17 -21.87 35.66
CA ILE A 88 -11.32 -22.37 36.40
C ILE A 88 -10.83 -23.71 36.98
N GLU A 89 -10.44 -23.69 38.26
CA GLU A 89 -10.18 -24.90 39.03
C GLU A 89 -11.41 -25.81 38.85
N LYS A 90 -11.19 -26.93 38.14
CA LYS A 90 -12.20 -27.96 37.89
C LYS A 90 -12.49 -28.75 39.16
N ASN A 91 -13.04 -28.08 40.15
CA ASN A 91 -13.66 -28.72 41.30
C ASN A 91 -15.15 -28.45 41.17
N ASP A 92 -15.89 -29.49 40.78
CA ASP A 92 -17.36 -29.70 40.82
C ASP A 92 -17.83 -30.28 39.47
N ASP A 93 -17.82 -31.61 39.36
CA ASP A 93 -18.38 -32.33 38.19
C ASP A 93 -19.87 -31.98 37.95
N GLU A 94 -20.59 -31.49 38.98
CA GLU A 94 -21.99 -31.02 38.86
C GLU A 94 -22.14 -29.68 38.13
N LYS A 95 -21.12 -28.81 38.10
CA LYS A 95 -21.19 -27.51 37.38
C LYS A 95 -20.97 -27.63 35.87
N PHE A 96 -20.42 -28.75 35.41
CA PHE A 96 -20.14 -28.96 33.99
C PHE A 96 -21.38 -29.35 33.18
N GLU A 97 -22.33 -30.08 33.78
CA GLU A 97 -23.62 -30.40 33.13
C GLU A 97 -24.44 -29.11 32.90
N ASP A 98 -24.48 -28.21 33.86
CA ASP A 98 -25.14 -26.91 33.74
C ASP A 98 -24.55 -26.04 32.60
N ILE A 99 -23.24 -26.11 32.39
CA ILE A 99 -22.57 -25.35 31.32
C ILE A 99 -22.89 -25.95 29.94
N GLU A 100 -22.91 -27.28 29.82
CA GLU A 100 -23.26 -27.96 28.56
C GLU A 100 -24.73 -27.69 28.18
N ASP A 101 -25.64 -27.72 29.15
CA ASP A 101 -27.05 -27.35 28.95
C ASP A 101 -27.21 -25.87 28.55
N ILE A 102 -26.43 -24.97 29.13
CA ILE A 102 -26.41 -23.55 28.73
C ILE A 102 -25.86 -23.37 27.31
N GLU A 103 -24.80 -24.09 26.95
CA GLU A 103 -24.24 -24.04 25.58
C GLU A 103 -25.25 -24.59 24.55
N LEU A 104 -25.94 -25.68 24.86
CA LEU A 104 -26.99 -26.24 24.02
C LEU A 104 -28.16 -25.27 23.86
N LEU A 105 -28.65 -24.71 24.98
CA LEU A 105 -29.72 -23.72 24.97
C LEU A 105 -29.34 -22.46 24.18
N TYR A 106 -28.10 -22.00 24.32
CA TYR A 106 -27.59 -20.85 23.56
C TYR A 106 -27.63 -21.12 22.06
N ASN A 107 -27.14 -22.28 21.62
CA ASN A 107 -27.12 -22.67 20.21
C ASN A 107 -28.54 -22.81 19.63
N ASP A 108 -29.47 -23.36 20.41
CA ASP A 108 -30.87 -23.49 20.00
C ASP A 108 -31.53 -22.11 19.83
N ILE A 109 -31.27 -21.18 20.77
CA ILE A 109 -31.75 -19.80 20.68
C ILE A 109 -31.14 -19.08 19.48
N GLU A 110 -29.83 -19.22 19.23
CA GLU A 110 -29.16 -18.61 18.08
C GLU A 110 -29.70 -19.15 16.75
N GLY A 111 -29.92 -20.46 16.65
CA GLY A 111 -30.53 -21.09 15.48
C GLY A 111 -31.96 -20.61 15.22
N LEU A 112 -32.77 -20.47 16.28
CA LEU A 112 -34.11 -19.89 16.18
C LEU A 112 -34.05 -18.41 15.77
N LEU A 113 -33.14 -17.62 16.35
CA LEU A 113 -32.94 -16.22 15.99
C LEU A 113 -32.52 -16.09 14.53
N LEU A 114 -31.60 -16.91 14.02
CA LEU A 114 -31.23 -16.95 12.60
C LEU A 114 -32.40 -17.32 11.69
N SER A 115 -33.31 -18.20 12.14
CA SER A 115 -34.49 -18.59 11.37
C SER A 115 -35.58 -17.52 11.33
N ILE A 116 -35.71 -16.74 12.42
CA ILE A 116 -36.70 -15.68 12.56
C ILE A 116 -36.20 -14.37 11.95
N SER A 117 -34.90 -14.11 12.07
CA SER A 117 -34.27 -12.92 11.51
C SER A 117 -34.06 -13.12 10.01
N ASP A 118 -34.64 -12.21 9.22
CA ASP A 118 -34.45 -12.09 7.78
C ASP A 118 -32.99 -11.65 7.41
N PHE A 119 -31.95 -12.18 8.08
CA PHE A 119 -30.54 -11.89 7.73
C PHE A 119 -30.17 -12.38 6.31
N GLY A 120 -31.02 -13.20 5.68
CA GLY A 120 -30.93 -13.53 4.25
C GLY A 120 -31.41 -12.44 3.29
N ARG A 121 -32.05 -11.35 3.77
CA ARG A 121 -32.53 -10.24 2.92
C ARG A 121 -31.63 -9.01 2.91
N PHE A 122 -30.72 -8.86 3.87
CA PHE A 122 -29.80 -7.72 3.92
C PHE A 122 -28.40 -8.13 4.41
N GLY A 123 -27.55 -8.57 3.48
CA GLY A 123 -26.11 -8.24 3.39
C GLY A 123 -25.18 -8.45 4.58
N TYR A 124 -25.61 -9.01 5.70
CA TYR A 124 -24.79 -9.24 6.87
C TYR A 124 -24.35 -10.70 6.92
N MET A 125 -23.15 -10.94 6.40
CA MET A 125 -22.38 -12.14 6.68
C MET A 125 -21.43 -11.78 7.82
N PRO A 126 -21.56 -12.35 9.03
CA PRO A 126 -20.53 -12.17 10.05
C PRO A 126 -19.22 -12.81 9.54
N ASP A 127 -18.12 -12.05 9.54
CA ASP A 127 -16.79 -12.49 9.07
C ASP A 127 -16.17 -13.62 9.91
N THR A 128 -16.90 -14.14 10.89
CA THR A 128 -16.43 -15.21 11.77
C THR A 128 -16.78 -16.57 11.18
N LYS A 129 -15.76 -17.24 10.61
CA LYS A 129 -15.82 -18.67 10.31
C LYS A 129 -16.00 -19.42 11.63
N PHE A 130 -17.12 -20.12 11.79
CA PHE A 130 -17.27 -21.13 12.85
C PHE A 130 -16.29 -22.28 12.57
N VAL A 131 -15.19 -22.29 13.31
CA VAL A 131 -14.32 -23.47 13.38
C VAL A 131 -14.90 -24.37 14.46
N VAL A 132 -15.60 -25.43 14.04
CA VAL A 132 -15.89 -26.57 14.93
C VAL A 132 -14.53 -27.11 15.37
N LYS A 133 -14.11 -26.77 16.60
CA LYS A 133 -12.90 -27.33 17.20
C LYS A 133 -13.16 -28.80 17.52
N LYS A 134 -13.04 -29.69 16.51
CA LYS A 134 -12.52 -31.03 16.80
C LYS A 134 -11.20 -30.81 17.53
N LYS A 135 -11.02 -31.42 18.71
CA LYS A 135 -9.74 -31.45 19.43
C LYS A 135 -8.68 -32.07 18.52
N VAL A 136 -8.09 -31.23 17.67
CA VAL A 136 -6.85 -31.54 16.98
C VAL A 136 -5.77 -31.08 17.92
N GLU A 137 -4.95 -32.01 18.38
CA GLU A 137 -3.73 -31.72 19.11
C GLU A 137 -2.89 -30.74 18.27
N ILE A 138 -2.89 -29.47 18.65
CA ILE A 138 -2.06 -28.46 18.00
C ILE A 138 -0.63 -28.75 18.45
N LYS A 139 0.12 -29.49 17.63
CA LYS A 139 1.58 -29.48 17.69
C LYS A 139 2.02 -28.05 17.35
N THR A 140 2.26 -27.24 18.37
CA THR A 140 2.85 -25.92 18.19
C THR A 140 4.26 -26.13 17.62
N ASN A 141 4.41 -25.99 16.31
CA ASN A 141 5.73 -25.84 15.69
C ASN A 141 6.26 -24.45 16.07
N ARG A 142 6.73 -24.31 17.31
CA ARG A 142 7.55 -23.18 17.75
C ARG A 142 8.81 -23.23 16.89
N LYS A 143 8.86 -22.41 15.85
CA LYS A 143 10.07 -22.18 15.07
C LYS A 143 11.15 -21.73 16.04
N SER A 144 12.21 -22.52 16.15
CA SER A 144 13.31 -22.26 17.09
C SER A 144 13.94 -20.90 16.79
N ILE A 145 14.46 -20.23 17.81
CA ILE A 145 15.09 -18.89 17.72
C ILE A 145 16.16 -18.82 16.61
N LYS A 146 16.81 -19.96 16.29
CA LYS A 146 17.77 -20.08 15.16
C LYS A 146 17.15 -19.80 13.79
N SER A 147 15.87 -20.11 13.60
CA SER A 147 15.18 -19.90 12.31
C SER A 147 14.84 -18.44 12.01
N LEU A 148 14.84 -17.57 13.03
CA LEU A 148 14.56 -16.14 12.88
C LEU A 148 15.82 -15.34 12.51
N GLN A 149 17.02 -15.91 12.68
CA GLN A 149 18.29 -15.27 12.31
C GLN A 149 18.52 -15.17 10.79
N ASN A 150 17.82 -15.99 9.99
CA ASN A 150 17.98 -16.02 8.53
C ASN A 150 17.02 -15.09 7.78
N ILE A 151 16.15 -14.37 8.48
CA ILE A 151 15.17 -13.46 7.87
C ILE A 151 15.86 -12.10 7.69
N LYS A 152 15.89 -11.59 6.45
CA LYS A 152 16.43 -10.25 6.17
C LYS A 152 15.69 -9.21 7.02
N ASN A 153 16.44 -8.34 7.67
CA ASN A 153 15.97 -7.24 8.52
C ASN A 153 15.38 -7.65 9.88
N VAL A 154 15.70 -8.84 10.40
CA VAL A 154 15.36 -9.24 11.78
C VAL A 154 16.63 -9.43 12.60
N THR A 155 16.73 -8.71 13.72
CA THR A 155 17.81 -8.86 14.72
C THR A 155 17.25 -9.42 16.02
N VAL A 156 17.74 -10.59 16.44
CA VAL A 156 17.37 -11.22 17.71
C VAL A 156 18.36 -10.78 18.79
N LEU A 157 17.90 -10.08 19.82
CA LEU A 157 18.70 -9.66 20.97
C LEU A 157 18.90 -10.84 21.93
N GLN A 158 20.14 -11.28 22.12
CA GLN A 158 20.49 -12.30 23.13
C GLN A 158 20.71 -11.60 24.47
N LYS A 159 19.93 -11.96 25.50
CA LYS A 159 20.24 -11.58 26.88
C LYS A 159 21.46 -12.38 27.36
N LYS A 160 22.45 -11.69 27.93
CA LYS A 160 23.57 -12.30 28.66
C LYS A 160 23.11 -12.83 30.01
#